data_AF-A0A8B6UPL2-F1
#
_entry.id   AF-A0A8B6UPL2-F1
#
_cell.length_a   1.000
_cell.length_b   1.000
_cell.length_c   1.000
_cell.angle_alpha   90.00
_cell.angle_beta   90.00
_cell.angle_gamma   90.00
#
_symmetry.space_group_name_H-M   'P 1'
#
loop_
_entity.id
_entity.type
_entity.pdbx_description
1 polymer ?
#
loop_
_entity_poly.entity_id
_entity_poly.type
_entity_poly.pdbx_seq_one_letter_code
_entity_poly.pdbx_strand_id
1 'polypeptide(L)'
;MDTQPAGTPQPRQPGQLDPAFGTEGFIGVNAEGVASSLVCDSEGKLILALQLKGYFALTRYLPDGVKDTSFHDTTGWFEDGSKNSTPTRVLLQEDGKILLIGGSTKDSEWRPALMRFYATGSHDLVFGRKIITMSPEHARTTDSNYKSVDGCLQKDQKILVCAYYLTYENAQSGVEGRLFRLHTNGEPDTGFGAGRGFIDIRFHGHPSYACNVQTQSDGKIIVAGSWRYQGEQPRTRTVARYTIAGELDITFGNQGFVDIEMDEGSSDQSRAQINSPDIVSHIAIQEDDRILIAGQMTGLDNLRRGLLIRLEANGEIDGSFNNGEPLLIARPGYHVALNALTIQADGRIVTVGHAFVPGQPNKPIQAYERVSQSGVIEGFWQTDESGNLYDVQVQPNHRVVVSGGFFNAAISSFTPRIWGYQGA
;
A
#
# COMPACT_ATOMS: atom_id res chain seq x y z
N MET A 1 18.71 40.06 -34.28
CA MET A 1 17.95 38.99 -33.61
C MET A 1 18.92 38.32 -32.68
N ASP A 2 18.98 38.81 -31.44
CA ASP A 2 19.77 38.19 -30.39
C ASP A 2 19.02 36.95 -29.91
N THR A 3 19.53 35.78 -30.26
CA THR A 3 19.10 34.51 -29.67
C THR A 3 19.58 34.49 -28.22
N GLN A 4 18.66 34.59 -27.27
CA GLN A 4 18.92 34.30 -25.87
C GLN A 4 19.63 32.93 -25.77
N PRO A 5 20.69 32.79 -24.96
CA PRO A 5 21.24 31.49 -24.66
C PRO A 5 20.15 30.68 -23.94
N ALA A 6 19.93 29.44 -24.40
CA ALA A 6 19.17 28.46 -23.65
C ALA A 6 19.71 28.45 -22.21
N GLY A 7 18.82 28.72 -21.24
CA GLY A 7 19.19 28.77 -19.83
C GLY A 7 19.97 27.52 -19.46
N THR A 8 21.07 27.71 -18.73
CA THR A 8 21.82 26.61 -18.11
C THR A 8 20.85 25.67 -17.41
N PRO A 9 20.87 24.34 -17.67
CA PRO A 9 20.02 23.40 -16.98
C PRO A 9 20.18 23.59 -15.48
N GLN A 10 19.09 23.85 -14.76
CA GLN A 10 19.12 23.87 -13.30
C GLN A 10 19.71 22.52 -12.84
N PRO A 11 20.66 22.52 -11.89
CA PRO A 11 21.21 21.28 -11.38
C PRO A 11 20.08 20.46 -10.78
N ARG A 12 20.01 19.17 -11.15
CA ARG A 12 19.01 18.24 -10.60
C ARG A 12 19.14 18.24 -9.08
N GLN A 13 18.05 18.54 -8.38
CA GLN A 13 18.00 18.49 -6.92
C GLN A 13 17.15 17.27 -6.53
N PRO A 14 17.77 16.23 -5.95
CA PRO A 14 17.11 14.95 -5.71
C PRO A 14 15.81 15.09 -4.95
N GLY A 15 14.75 14.81 -5.69
CA GLY A 15 13.35 14.73 -5.33
C GLY A 15 12.52 15.94 -5.76
N GLN A 16 13.09 16.97 -6.40
CA GLN A 16 12.27 18.04 -7.00
C GLN A 16 11.37 17.44 -8.06
N LEU A 17 10.17 18.01 -8.26
CA LEU A 17 9.35 17.64 -9.41
C LEU A 17 10.22 17.73 -10.65
N ASP A 18 10.31 16.63 -11.39
CA ASP A 18 11.13 16.53 -12.59
C ASP A 18 10.36 17.14 -13.75
N PRO A 19 10.73 18.34 -14.25
CA PRO A 19 9.95 18.99 -15.30
C PRO A 19 9.92 18.21 -16.61
N ALA A 20 10.81 17.21 -16.78
CA ALA A 20 10.84 16.30 -17.91
C ALA A 20 9.86 15.12 -17.77
N PHE A 21 9.07 15.05 -16.69
CA PHE A 21 8.05 14.04 -16.49
C PHE A 21 6.65 14.60 -16.71
N GLY A 22 5.88 14.02 -17.64
CA GLY A 22 4.54 14.47 -17.97
C GLY A 22 4.50 15.95 -18.37
N THR A 23 3.54 16.68 -17.82
CA THR A 23 3.44 18.14 -17.96
C THR A 23 3.88 18.78 -16.65
N GLU A 24 5.02 19.49 -16.66
CA GLU A 24 5.55 20.18 -15.48
C GLU A 24 5.78 19.26 -14.25
N GLY A 25 6.18 18.02 -14.49
CA GLY A 25 6.49 17.04 -13.44
C GLY A 25 5.34 16.16 -13.00
N PHE A 26 4.17 16.25 -13.63
CA PHE A 26 3.06 15.37 -13.31
C PHE A 26 2.22 14.93 -14.52
N ILE A 27 1.49 13.84 -14.33
CA ILE A 27 0.41 13.36 -15.19
C ILE A 27 -0.90 13.61 -14.45
N GLY A 28 -1.79 14.39 -15.07
CA GLY A 28 -3.15 14.61 -14.57
C GLY A 28 -4.16 13.77 -15.34
N VAL A 29 -5.08 13.11 -14.62
CA VAL A 29 -6.24 12.44 -15.23
C VAL A 29 -7.50 13.23 -14.90
N ASN A 30 -8.20 13.70 -15.93
CA ASN A 30 -9.41 14.50 -15.77
C ASN A 30 -10.65 13.61 -15.52
N ALA A 31 -10.67 12.93 -14.38
CA ALA A 31 -11.77 12.11 -13.91
C ALA A 31 -11.87 12.17 -12.38
N GLU A 32 -13.07 11.98 -11.82
CA GLU A 32 -13.24 11.84 -10.38
C GLU A 32 -12.69 10.49 -9.92
N GLY A 33 -11.71 10.51 -9.00
CA GLY A 33 -11.05 9.31 -8.51
C GLY A 33 -9.63 9.55 -8.03
N VAL A 34 -8.87 8.46 -7.88
CA VAL A 34 -7.47 8.45 -7.44
C VAL A 34 -6.65 7.45 -8.25
N ALA A 35 -5.34 7.67 -8.37
CA ALA A 35 -4.41 6.67 -8.85
C ALA A 35 -3.94 5.83 -7.64
N SER A 36 -4.58 4.68 -7.44
CA SER A 36 -4.47 3.90 -6.20
C SER A 36 -3.23 3.01 -6.14
N SER A 37 -2.68 2.64 -7.30
CA SER A 37 -1.48 1.80 -7.39
C SER A 37 -0.76 2.05 -8.71
N LEU A 38 0.56 1.92 -8.68
CA LEU A 38 1.40 1.96 -9.87
C LEU A 38 2.48 0.87 -9.81
N VAL A 39 2.91 0.40 -10.98
CA VAL A 39 4.08 -0.47 -11.11
C VAL A 39 4.89 -0.04 -12.31
N CYS A 40 6.21 -0.22 -12.22
CA CYS A 40 7.14 0.10 -13.27
C CYS A 40 7.71 -1.19 -13.88
N ASP A 41 7.77 -1.28 -15.21
CA ASP A 41 8.45 -2.38 -15.88
C ASP A 41 9.98 -2.13 -16.02
N SER A 42 10.71 -3.12 -16.55
CA SER A 42 12.16 -3.03 -16.73
C SER A 42 12.62 -1.95 -17.71
N GLU A 43 11.72 -1.46 -18.57
CA GLU A 43 12.00 -0.36 -19.51
C GLU A 43 11.66 1.01 -18.90
N GLY A 44 11.10 1.04 -17.69
CA GLY A 44 10.68 2.27 -17.03
C GLY A 44 9.23 2.67 -17.32
N LYS A 45 8.47 1.92 -18.13
CA LYS A 45 7.06 2.26 -18.40
C LYS A 45 6.24 2.06 -17.14
N LEU A 46 5.21 2.88 -17.00
CA LEU A 46 4.37 2.94 -15.81
C LEU A 46 3.01 2.36 -16.13
N ILE A 47 2.60 1.32 -15.41
CA ILE A 47 1.23 0.81 -15.44
C ILE A 47 0.51 1.36 -14.22
N LEU A 48 -0.62 2.03 -14.43
CA LEU A 48 -1.39 2.71 -13.39
C LEU A 48 -2.76 2.04 -13.25
N ALA A 49 -3.13 1.74 -12.01
CA ALA A 49 -4.49 1.41 -11.64
C ALA A 49 -5.17 2.64 -11.04
N LEU A 50 -6.29 3.04 -11.64
CA LEU A 50 -7.10 4.15 -11.17
C LEU A 50 -8.37 3.60 -10.52
N GLN A 51 -8.66 4.07 -9.32
CA GLN A 51 -9.98 3.92 -8.72
C GLN A 51 -10.82 5.13 -9.12
N LEU A 52 -11.81 4.91 -9.98
CA LEU A 52 -12.75 5.92 -10.43
C LEU A 52 -14.10 5.72 -9.73
N LYS A 53 -15.07 6.59 -10.01
CA LYS A 53 -16.41 6.52 -9.41
C LYS A 53 -17.16 5.23 -9.76
N GLY A 54 -16.98 4.20 -8.94
CA GLY A 54 -17.67 2.91 -9.03
C GLY A 54 -16.96 1.84 -9.87
N TYR A 55 -15.90 2.17 -10.60
CA TYR A 55 -15.18 1.27 -11.52
C TYR A 55 -13.68 1.57 -11.51
N PHE A 56 -12.87 0.68 -12.09
CA PHE A 56 -11.43 0.90 -12.24
C PHE A 56 -11.05 1.31 -13.67
N ALA A 57 -9.88 1.92 -13.81
CA ALA A 57 -9.18 2.01 -15.09
C ALA A 57 -7.75 1.47 -14.97
N LEU A 58 -7.25 0.86 -16.03
CA LEU A 58 -5.86 0.44 -16.20
C LEU A 58 -5.28 1.16 -17.40
N THR A 59 -4.15 1.83 -17.22
CA THR A 59 -3.52 2.63 -18.26
C THR A 59 -2.00 2.58 -18.19
N ARG A 60 -1.33 2.84 -19.30
CA ARG A 60 0.14 2.85 -19.37
C ARG A 60 0.70 4.18 -19.88
N TYR A 61 1.83 4.55 -19.30
CA TYR A 61 2.63 5.72 -19.68
C TYR A 61 4.08 5.30 -19.92
N LEU A 62 4.76 6.03 -20.79
CA LEU A 62 6.18 5.89 -21.05
C LEU A 62 7.01 6.39 -19.86
N PRO A 63 8.33 6.10 -19.81
CA PRO A 63 9.15 6.48 -18.67
C PRO A 63 9.15 7.98 -18.38
N ASP A 64 9.01 8.82 -19.40
CA ASP A 64 8.90 10.28 -19.31
C ASP A 64 7.49 10.79 -18.99
N GLY A 65 6.53 9.91 -18.72
CA GLY A 65 5.16 10.27 -18.40
C GLY A 65 4.30 10.67 -19.60
N VAL A 66 4.79 10.49 -20.84
CA VAL A 66 3.95 10.58 -22.05
C VAL A 66 3.03 9.37 -22.12
N LYS A 67 1.79 9.57 -22.55
CA LYS A 67 0.81 8.48 -22.71
C LYS A 67 1.31 7.45 -23.72
N ASP A 68 1.30 6.16 -23.35
CA ASP A 68 1.63 5.08 -24.28
C ASP A 68 0.41 4.69 -25.12
N THR A 69 0.36 5.15 -26.37
CA THR A 69 -0.76 4.90 -27.30
C THR A 69 -0.78 3.48 -27.87
N SER A 70 0.28 2.68 -27.65
CA SER A 70 0.30 1.27 -28.02
C SER A 70 -0.43 0.37 -27.00
N PHE A 71 -0.71 0.90 -25.81
CA PHE A 71 -1.43 0.20 -24.77
C PHE A 71 -2.94 0.37 -24.93
N HIS A 72 -3.66 -0.73 -24.75
CA HIS A 72 -5.11 -0.74 -24.68
C HIS A 72 -5.56 -0.37 -23.27
N ASP A 73 -5.83 0.92 -23.06
CA ASP A 73 -6.48 1.40 -21.84
C ASP A 73 -7.78 0.63 -21.62
N THR A 74 -7.95 0.09 -20.41
CA THR A 74 -9.13 -0.69 -20.05
C THR A 74 -9.85 -0.04 -18.88
N THR A 75 -11.18 -0.02 -18.92
CA THR A 75 -12.03 0.34 -17.78
C THR A 75 -13.00 -0.81 -17.50
N GLY A 76 -13.43 -0.93 -16.25
CA GLY A 76 -14.45 -1.92 -15.92
C GLY A 76 -14.61 -2.20 -14.44
N TRP A 77 -15.30 -3.29 -14.17
CA TRP A 77 -15.60 -3.78 -12.83
C TRP A 77 -14.97 -5.15 -12.63
N PHE A 78 -14.56 -5.45 -11.41
CA PHE A 78 -14.13 -6.80 -11.04
C PHE A 78 -15.27 -7.81 -11.18
N GLU A 79 -16.50 -7.39 -10.89
CA GLU A 79 -17.71 -8.19 -10.98
C GLU A 79 -18.82 -7.41 -11.68
N ASP A 80 -19.57 -8.05 -12.58
CA ASP A 80 -20.72 -7.41 -13.22
C ASP A 80 -21.81 -7.09 -12.18
N GLY A 81 -22.34 -5.86 -12.26
CA GLY A 81 -23.31 -5.33 -11.29
C GLY A 81 -22.69 -4.85 -9.97
N SER A 82 -21.36 -4.85 -9.85
CA SER A 82 -20.68 -4.26 -8.70
C SER A 82 -20.98 -2.77 -8.59
N LYS A 83 -21.32 -2.31 -7.38
CA LYS A 83 -21.52 -0.88 -7.07
C LYS A 83 -20.19 -0.14 -6.96
N ASN A 84 -19.12 -0.85 -6.61
CA ASN A 84 -17.79 -0.27 -6.46
C ASN A 84 -16.71 -1.32 -6.73
N SER A 85 -15.75 -0.98 -7.58
CA SER A 85 -14.53 -1.76 -7.81
C SER A 85 -13.33 -0.93 -7.40
N THR A 86 -12.65 -1.36 -6.33
CA THR A 86 -11.55 -0.64 -5.67
C THR A 86 -10.23 -1.35 -5.95
N PRO A 87 -9.50 -1.00 -7.02
CA PRO A 87 -8.17 -1.56 -7.24
C PRO A 87 -7.21 -1.06 -6.16
N THR A 88 -6.48 -1.97 -5.52
CA THR A 88 -5.53 -1.64 -4.45
C THR A 88 -4.10 -2.00 -4.82
N ARG A 89 -3.90 -2.94 -5.74
CA ARG A 89 -2.56 -3.34 -6.18
C ARG A 89 -2.54 -3.73 -7.65
N VAL A 90 -1.57 -3.18 -8.38
CA VAL A 90 -1.17 -3.68 -9.70
C VAL A 90 0.21 -4.33 -9.58
N LEU A 91 0.37 -5.52 -10.15
CA LEU A 91 1.59 -6.32 -10.14
C LEU A 91 1.94 -6.75 -11.57
N LEU A 92 3.23 -6.88 -11.85
CA LEU A 92 3.73 -7.46 -13.09
C LEU A 92 4.15 -8.91 -12.84
N GLN A 93 3.66 -9.83 -13.67
CA GLN A 93 4.13 -11.20 -13.70
C GLN A 93 5.36 -11.32 -14.61
N GLU A 94 6.19 -12.35 -14.39
CA GLU A 94 7.41 -12.60 -15.19
C GLU A 94 7.16 -12.74 -16.69
N ASP A 95 5.96 -13.18 -17.08
CA ASP A 95 5.55 -13.32 -18.48
C ASP A 95 5.04 -12.02 -19.11
N GLY A 96 5.18 -10.89 -18.40
CA GLY A 96 4.74 -9.56 -18.82
C GLY A 96 3.24 -9.30 -18.66
N LYS A 97 2.46 -10.27 -18.16
CA LYS A 97 1.05 -10.02 -17.83
C LYS A 97 0.92 -9.11 -16.61
N ILE A 98 -0.17 -8.37 -16.58
CA ILE A 98 -0.49 -7.41 -15.54
C ILE A 98 -1.59 -8.00 -14.67
N LEU A 99 -1.35 -8.15 -13.38
CA LEU A 99 -2.34 -8.61 -12.42
C LEU A 99 -2.85 -7.42 -11.59
N LEU A 100 -4.17 -7.25 -11.58
CA LEU A 100 -4.86 -6.26 -10.77
C LEU A 100 -5.59 -6.95 -9.62
N ILE A 101 -5.31 -6.53 -8.40
CA ILE A 101 -5.94 -7.00 -7.16
C ILE A 101 -6.72 -5.83 -6.56
N GLY A 102 -7.90 -6.13 -6.01
CA GLY A 102 -8.74 -5.14 -5.37
C GLY A 102 -9.95 -5.75 -4.69
N GLY A 103 -10.91 -4.89 -4.40
CA GLY A 103 -12.19 -5.25 -3.81
C GLY A 103 -13.36 -5.00 -4.77
N SER A 104 -14.38 -5.82 -4.69
CA SER A 104 -15.67 -5.64 -5.37
C SER A 104 -16.79 -5.60 -4.34
N THR A 105 -17.69 -4.63 -4.45
CA THR A 105 -18.91 -4.58 -3.62
C THR A 105 -20.15 -4.84 -4.47
N LYS A 106 -20.83 -5.96 -4.23
CA LYS A 106 -22.07 -6.33 -4.91
C LYS A 106 -23.09 -6.85 -3.91
N ASP A 107 -24.35 -6.42 -4.07
CA ASP A 107 -25.44 -6.82 -3.18
C ASP A 107 -25.18 -6.54 -1.69
N SER A 108 -24.37 -5.51 -1.40
CA SER A 108 -23.89 -5.11 -0.06
C SER A 108 -22.86 -6.06 0.58
N GLU A 109 -22.36 -7.02 -0.18
CA GLU A 109 -21.23 -7.88 0.17
C GLU A 109 -19.96 -7.35 -0.50
N TRP A 110 -18.88 -7.28 0.27
CA TRP A 110 -17.55 -6.95 -0.23
C TRP A 110 -16.70 -8.22 -0.36
N ARG A 111 -16.01 -8.36 -1.50
CA ARG A 111 -15.16 -9.53 -1.79
C ARG A 111 -13.84 -9.09 -2.42
N PRO A 112 -12.70 -9.67 -2.00
CA PRO A 112 -11.47 -9.58 -2.75
C PRO A 112 -11.65 -10.12 -4.17
N ALA A 113 -11.01 -9.47 -5.12
CA ALA A 113 -11.13 -9.79 -6.53
C ALA A 113 -9.81 -9.56 -7.28
N LEU A 114 -9.63 -10.34 -8.34
CA LEU A 114 -8.48 -10.25 -9.22
C LEU A 114 -8.95 -10.21 -10.68
N MET A 115 -8.20 -9.47 -11.49
CA MET A 115 -8.32 -9.49 -12.93
C MET A 115 -6.93 -9.45 -13.55
N ARG A 116 -6.74 -10.17 -14.65
CA ARG A 116 -5.47 -10.17 -15.37
C ARG A 116 -5.61 -9.61 -16.77
N PHE A 117 -4.55 -8.96 -17.22
CA PHE A 117 -4.44 -8.33 -18.53
C PHE A 117 -3.13 -8.78 -19.19
N TYR A 118 -3.12 -8.80 -20.51
CA TYR A 118 -1.89 -8.96 -21.28
C TYR A 118 -1.02 -7.70 -21.15
N ALA A 119 0.26 -7.81 -21.52
CA ALA A 119 1.18 -6.66 -21.61
C ALA A 119 0.66 -5.55 -22.54
N THR A 120 -0.23 -5.87 -23.47
CA THR A 120 -0.91 -4.91 -24.35
C THR A 120 -2.04 -4.14 -23.67
N GLY A 121 -2.46 -4.53 -22.46
CA GLY A 121 -3.57 -3.92 -21.71
C GLY A 121 -4.93 -4.57 -21.94
N SER A 122 -5.07 -5.45 -22.95
CA SER A 122 -6.31 -6.19 -23.16
C SER A 122 -6.53 -7.27 -22.10
N HIS A 123 -7.80 -7.59 -21.82
CA HIS A 123 -8.15 -8.63 -20.84
C HIS A 123 -7.54 -10.00 -21.19
N ASP A 124 -6.96 -10.67 -20.18
CA ASP A 124 -6.66 -12.10 -20.26
C ASP A 124 -7.93 -12.90 -19.99
N LEU A 125 -8.64 -13.28 -21.06
CA LEU A 125 -9.89 -14.04 -20.97
C LEU A 125 -9.70 -15.49 -20.48
N VAL A 126 -8.48 -16.02 -20.50
CA VAL A 126 -8.18 -17.37 -19.99
C VAL A 126 -8.12 -17.34 -18.47
N PHE A 127 -7.47 -16.33 -17.90
CA PHE A 127 -7.55 -16.07 -16.45
C PHE A 127 -8.96 -15.62 -16.06
N GLY A 128 -9.54 -14.73 -16.85
CA GLY A 128 -10.86 -14.16 -16.62
C GLY A 128 -10.89 -13.21 -15.42
N ARG A 129 -12.05 -13.17 -14.75
CA ARG A 129 -12.26 -12.43 -13.50
C ARG A 129 -12.34 -13.44 -12.37
N LYS A 130 -11.60 -13.20 -11.28
CA LYS A 130 -11.63 -14.07 -10.09
C LYS A 130 -12.22 -13.30 -8.93
N ILE A 131 -13.36 -13.74 -8.43
CA ILE A 131 -13.96 -13.24 -7.19
C ILE A 131 -13.67 -14.28 -6.11
N ILE A 132 -13.02 -13.86 -5.02
CA ILE A 132 -12.74 -14.75 -3.89
C ILE A 132 -14.01 -14.91 -3.04
N THR A 133 -14.77 -15.96 -3.35
CA THR A 133 -16.04 -16.27 -2.68
C THR A 133 -15.88 -16.97 -1.33
N MET A 134 -14.67 -17.45 -1.03
CA MET A 134 -14.29 -18.02 0.26
C MET A 134 -14.07 -16.91 1.31
N SER A 135 -14.96 -15.92 1.34
CA SER A 135 -14.99 -14.82 2.31
C SER A 135 -16.00 -15.15 3.41
N PRO A 136 -15.90 -14.55 4.62
CA PRO A 136 -16.93 -14.71 5.65
C PRO A 136 -18.31 -14.24 5.16
N GLU A 137 -19.39 -14.79 5.70
CA GLU A 137 -20.75 -14.33 5.38
C GLU A 137 -20.97 -12.89 5.90
N HIS A 138 -21.78 -12.11 5.18
CA HIS A 138 -22.07 -10.71 5.52
C HIS A 138 -20.82 -9.81 5.62
N ALA A 139 -19.84 -10.11 4.78
CA ALA A 139 -18.57 -9.42 4.72
C ALA A 139 -18.77 -8.01 4.16
N ARG A 140 -18.35 -7.01 4.93
CA ARG A 140 -18.34 -5.60 4.54
C ARG A 140 -16.93 -5.08 4.52
N THR A 141 -16.70 -4.10 3.64
CA THR A 141 -15.51 -3.26 3.71
C THR A 141 -15.72 -2.14 4.73
N THR A 142 -14.63 -1.53 5.16
CA THR A 142 -14.62 -0.27 5.91
C THR A 142 -14.78 0.92 4.96
N ASP A 143 -15.30 2.04 5.47
CA ASP A 143 -15.22 3.37 4.84
C ASP A 143 -13.85 4.04 5.07
N SER A 144 -12.85 3.28 5.55
CA SER A 144 -11.49 3.78 5.76
C SER A 144 -10.85 4.23 4.45
N ASN A 145 -9.99 5.25 4.55
CA ASN A 145 -9.17 5.72 3.43
C ASN A 145 -8.00 4.76 3.10
N TYR A 146 -7.83 3.68 3.86
CA TYR A 146 -6.79 2.67 3.67
C TYR A 146 -7.33 1.41 3.00
N LYS A 147 -6.43 0.64 2.39
CA LYS A 147 -6.75 -0.61 1.70
C LYS A 147 -7.19 -1.71 2.67
N SER A 148 -8.25 -2.41 2.31
CA SER A 148 -8.75 -3.62 3.01
C SER A 148 -8.23 -4.92 2.40
N VAL A 149 -7.58 -4.84 1.23
CA VAL A 149 -6.97 -5.97 0.51
C VAL A 149 -5.67 -5.54 -0.14
N ASP A 150 -4.67 -6.40 -0.07
CA ASP A 150 -3.42 -6.28 -0.80
C ASP A 150 -2.98 -7.64 -1.33
N GLY A 151 -1.91 -7.67 -2.12
CA GLY A 151 -1.32 -8.91 -2.57
C GLY A 151 0.11 -8.76 -3.07
N CYS A 152 0.79 -9.89 -3.17
CA CYS A 152 2.12 -9.99 -3.75
C CYS A 152 2.24 -11.29 -4.55
N LEU A 153 3.30 -11.38 -5.36
CA LEU A 153 3.66 -12.61 -6.07
C LEU A 153 4.73 -13.34 -5.26
N GLN A 154 4.60 -14.66 -5.14
CA GLN A 154 5.71 -15.52 -4.73
C GLN A 154 6.69 -15.71 -5.89
N LYS A 155 7.90 -16.19 -5.60
CA LYS A 155 8.94 -16.47 -6.61
C LYS A 155 8.51 -17.43 -7.72
N ASP A 156 7.58 -18.34 -7.42
CA ASP A 156 6.99 -19.27 -8.41
C ASP A 156 5.75 -18.69 -9.11
N GLN A 157 5.54 -17.38 -9.01
CA GLN A 157 4.43 -16.62 -9.58
C GLN A 157 3.04 -17.00 -9.02
N LYS A 158 2.97 -17.82 -7.96
CA LYS A 158 1.73 -17.95 -7.18
C LYS A 158 1.35 -16.61 -6.58
N ILE A 159 0.06 -16.39 -6.41
CA ILE A 159 -0.50 -15.10 -6.00
C ILE A 159 -0.92 -15.23 -4.54
N LEU A 160 -0.42 -14.33 -3.69
CA LEU A 160 -0.92 -14.15 -2.34
C LEU A 160 -1.87 -12.96 -2.30
N VAL A 161 -3.03 -13.15 -1.67
CA VAL A 161 -4.01 -12.07 -1.44
C VAL A 161 -4.34 -12.06 0.03
N CYS A 162 -4.09 -10.95 0.71
CA CYS A 162 -4.44 -10.79 2.11
C CYS A 162 -5.51 -9.71 2.25
N ALA A 163 -6.57 -10.03 2.96
CA ALA A 163 -7.71 -9.15 3.16
C ALA A 163 -8.21 -9.23 4.59
N TYR A 164 -8.76 -8.12 5.08
CA TYR A 164 -9.60 -8.15 6.27
C TYR A 164 -11.05 -7.79 5.94
N TYR A 165 -11.96 -8.33 6.74
CA TYR A 165 -13.40 -8.21 6.60
C TYR A 165 -13.98 -7.63 7.87
N LEU A 166 -14.96 -6.74 7.73
CA LEU A 166 -15.87 -6.42 8.82
C LEU A 166 -17.08 -7.33 8.71
N THR A 167 -17.42 -8.04 9.78
CA THR A 167 -18.62 -8.89 9.83
C THR A 167 -19.63 -8.31 10.81
N TYR A 168 -20.92 -8.52 10.56
CA TYR A 168 -22.00 -8.07 11.44
C TYR A 168 -22.93 -9.24 11.74
N GLU A 169 -22.81 -9.81 12.93
CA GLU A 169 -23.69 -10.88 13.40
C GLU A 169 -24.35 -10.46 14.71
N ASN A 170 -25.68 -10.63 14.82
CA ASN A 170 -26.45 -10.36 16.05
C ASN A 170 -26.16 -8.98 16.70
N ALA A 171 -26.06 -7.93 15.86
CA ALA A 171 -25.71 -6.56 16.27
C ALA A 171 -24.31 -6.39 16.89
N GLN A 172 -23.41 -7.35 16.68
CA GLN A 172 -22.00 -7.28 17.06
C GLN A 172 -21.11 -7.17 15.82
N SER A 173 -20.18 -6.21 15.83
CA SER A 173 -19.17 -6.08 14.78
C SER A 173 -17.98 -7.01 15.05
N GLY A 174 -17.71 -7.90 14.10
CA GLY A 174 -16.51 -8.72 14.05
C GLY A 174 -15.49 -8.18 13.03
N VAL A 175 -14.25 -8.64 13.16
CA VAL A 175 -13.22 -8.51 12.12
C VAL A 175 -12.68 -9.89 11.81
N GLU A 176 -12.31 -10.16 10.57
CA GLU A 176 -11.56 -11.37 10.22
C GLU A 176 -10.47 -11.00 9.23
N GLY A 177 -9.24 -11.46 9.46
CA GLY A 177 -8.15 -11.39 8.48
C GLY A 177 -8.01 -12.73 7.79
N ARG A 178 -7.73 -12.75 6.48
CA ARG A 178 -7.52 -13.97 5.71
C ARG A 178 -6.40 -13.77 4.70
N LEU A 179 -5.55 -14.78 4.58
CA LEU A 179 -4.52 -14.87 3.55
C LEU A 179 -4.87 -16.03 2.63
N PHE A 180 -5.09 -15.72 1.35
CA PHE A 180 -5.32 -16.69 0.29
C PHE A 180 -4.03 -16.92 -0.48
N ARG A 181 -3.83 -18.16 -0.92
CA ARG A 181 -2.86 -18.47 -1.97
C ARG A 181 -3.57 -19.04 -3.18
N LEU A 182 -3.29 -18.46 -4.34
CA LEU A 182 -3.80 -18.88 -5.63
C LEU A 182 -2.65 -19.34 -6.52
N HIS A 183 -2.94 -20.29 -7.40
CA HIS A 183 -2.06 -20.62 -8.51
C HIS A 183 -1.95 -19.44 -9.50
N THR A 184 -0.99 -19.51 -10.42
CA THR A 184 -0.80 -18.50 -11.48
C THR A 184 -2.02 -18.33 -12.39
N ASN A 185 -2.94 -19.29 -12.43
CA ASN A 185 -4.21 -19.21 -13.16
C ASN A 185 -5.36 -18.60 -12.33
N GLY A 186 -5.10 -18.24 -11.07
CA GLY A 186 -6.06 -17.62 -10.16
C GLY A 186 -6.98 -18.60 -9.42
N GLU A 187 -6.80 -19.90 -9.60
CA GLU A 187 -7.52 -20.92 -8.81
C GLU A 187 -6.90 -21.08 -7.42
N PRO A 188 -7.70 -21.37 -6.37
CA PRO A 188 -7.16 -21.62 -5.02
C PRO A 188 -6.13 -22.75 -4.98
N ASP A 189 -5.01 -22.51 -4.28
CA ASP A 189 -3.95 -23.50 -4.11
C ASP A 189 -4.21 -24.41 -2.90
N THR A 190 -4.73 -25.61 -3.15
CA THR A 190 -5.01 -26.61 -2.10
C THR A 190 -3.77 -27.10 -1.35
N GLY A 191 -2.55 -26.81 -1.81
CA GLY A 191 -1.32 -27.03 -1.04
C GLY A 191 -1.11 -26.03 0.11
N PHE A 192 -2.01 -25.07 0.31
CA PHE A 192 -1.92 -24.02 1.33
C PHE A 192 -3.03 -24.14 2.38
N GLY A 193 -2.71 -23.82 3.63
CA GLY A 193 -3.70 -23.70 4.70
C GLY A 193 -4.48 -24.98 4.98
N ALA A 194 -3.76 -26.11 5.00
CA ALA A 194 -4.31 -27.45 5.22
C ALA A 194 -5.41 -27.84 4.22
N GLY A 195 -5.20 -27.58 2.91
CA GLY A 195 -6.16 -27.97 1.88
C GLY A 195 -7.13 -26.86 1.47
N ARG A 196 -7.27 -25.81 2.28
CA ARG A 196 -8.30 -24.77 2.08
C ARG A 196 -7.94 -23.75 1.01
N GLY A 197 -6.66 -23.59 0.66
CA GLY A 197 -6.20 -22.49 -0.19
C GLY A 197 -6.16 -21.14 0.53
N PHE A 198 -6.43 -21.11 1.83
CA PHE A 198 -6.31 -19.93 2.68
C PHE A 198 -6.05 -20.29 4.14
N ILE A 199 -5.57 -19.30 4.89
CA ILE A 199 -5.51 -19.31 6.35
C ILE A 199 -6.20 -18.09 6.94
N ASP A 200 -6.76 -18.24 8.12
CA ASP A 200 -7.32 -17.13 8.89
C ASP A 200 -6.18 -16.49 9.70
N ILE A 201 -6.03 -15.17 9.58
CA ILE A 201 -4.99 -14.41 10.25
C ILE A 201 -5.49 -14.01 11.62
N ARG A 202 -4.79 -14.51 12.64
CA ARG A 202 -5.07 -14.22 14.05
C ARG A 202 -3.77 -13.90 14.78
N PHE A 203 -3.51 -12.61 14.99
CA PHE A 203 -2.40 -12.17 15.84
C PHE A 203 -2.70 -12.55 17.29
N HIS A 204 -1.82 -13.34 17.89
CA HIS A 204 -1.98 -13.88 19.26
C HIS A 204 -3.33 -14.59 19.50
N GLY A 205 -3.89 -15.22 18.47
CA GLY A 205 -5.20 -15.89 18.54
C GLY A 205 -6.42 -14.97 18.38
N HIS A 206 -6.21 -13.67 18.22
CA HIS A 206 -7.28 -12.68 18.15
C HIS A 206 -7.65 -12.28 16.71
N PRO A 207 -8.93 -11.94 16.47
CA PRO A 207 -9.36 -11.30 15.22
C PRO A 207 -8.51 -10.08 14.86
N SER A 208 -8.03 -10.00 13.62
CA SER A 208 -7.00 -9.05 13.20
C SER A 208 -7.37 -8.30 11.91
N TYR A 209 -7.06 -7.00 11.88
CA TYR A 209 -7.08 -6.14 10.69
C TYR A 209 -5.77 -6.33 9.93
N ALA A 210 -5.64 -7.44 9.23
CA ALA A 210 -4.44 -7.79 8.47
C ALA A 210 -4.74 -7.84 6.97
N CYS A 211 -4.04 -7.03 6.19
CA CYS A 211 -4.11 -7.03 4.73
C CYS A 211 -2.74 -6.87 4.07
N ASN A 212 -1.69 -6.48 4.79
CA ASN A 212 -0.36 -6.29 4.21
C ASN A 212 0.35 -7.64 4.10
N VAL A 213 0.83 -8.00 2.91
CA VAL A 213 1.48 -9.28 2.66
C VAL A 213 2.68 -9.14 1.72
N GLN A 214 3.80 -9.76 2.08
CA GLN A 214 5.02 -9.87 1.28
C GLN A 214 5.70 -11.21 1.51
N THR A 215 6.70 -11.54 0.68
CA THR A 215 7.46 -12.79 0.79
C THR A 215 8.94 -12.50 1.00
N GLN A 216 9.58 -13.27 1.89
CA GLN A 216 11.04 -13.31 2.02
C GLN A 216 11.65 -14.22 0.95
N SER A 217 12.95 -14.11 0.74
CA SER A 217 13.70 -14.82 -0.31
C SER A 217 13.64 -16.35 -0.18
N ASP A 218 13.44 -16.83 1.05
CA ASP A 218 13.26 -18.25 1.38
C ASP A 218 11.81 -18.76 1.17
N GLY A 219 10.90 -17.88 0.71
CA GLY A 219 9.51 -18.18 0.43
C GLY A 219 8.57 -18.07 1.64
N LYS A 220 9.08 -17.78 2.85
CA LYS A 220 8.23 -17.47 4.00
C LYS A 220 7.43 -16.20 3.76
N ILE A 221 6.26 -16.12 4.39
CA ILE A 221 5.26 -15.09 4.13
C ILE A 221 5.18 -14.17 5.33
N ILE A 222 5.38 -12.87 5.11
CA ILE A 222 5.19 -11.83 6.11
C ILE A 222 3.78 -11.27 5.96
N VAL A 223 3.03 -11.24 7.05
CA VAL A 223 1.72 -10.60 7.13
C VAL A 223 1.74 -9.56 8.24
N ALA A 224 1.23 -8.36 7.98
CA ALA A 224 1.19 -7.29 8.97
C ALA A 224 -0.14 -6.55 8.99
N GLY A 225 -0.45 -6.00 10.16
CA GLY A 225 -1.71 -5.32 10.40
C GLY A 225 -1.84 -4.87 11.85
N SER A 226 -3.07 -4.88 12.34
CA SER A 226 -3.34 -4.58 13.74
C SER A 226 -4.36 -5.51 14.38
N TRP A 227 -4.34 -5.62 15.69
CA TRP A 227 -5.32 -6.39 16.47
C TRP A 227 -5.57 -5.72 17.83
N ARG A 228 -6.41 -6.34 18.66
CA ARG A 228 -6.74 -5.87 20.01
C ARG A 228 -7.02 -7.01 20.98
N TYR A 229 -6.72 -6.80 22.26
CA TYR A 229 -7.33 -7.55 23.36
C TYR A 229 -8.77 -7.08 23.60
N GLN A 230 -9.62 -7.97 24.13
CA GLN A 230 -11.00 -7.63 24.44
C GLN A 230 -11.06 -6.69 25.66
N GLY A 231 -11.50 -5.44 25.45
CA GLY A 231 -11.60 -4.43 26.51
C GLY A 231 -10.39 -3.50 26.62
N GLU A 232 -9.33 -3.76 25.85
CA GLU A 232 -8.15 -2.90 25.81
C GLU A 232 -8.13 -2.04 24.56
N GLN A 233 -7.61 -0.84 24.77
CA GLN A 233 -7.29 0.13 23.75
C GLN A 233 -5.97 0.76 24.18
N PRO A 234 -5.04 1.01 23.24
CA PRO A 234 -5.19 1.04 21.78
C PRO A 234 -4.97 -0.33 21.06
N ARG A 235 -5.20 -0.38 19.74
CA ARG A 235 -4.80 -1.51 18.87
C ARG A 235 -3.28 -1.66 18.82
N THR A 236 -2.80 -2.90 18.78
CA THR A 236 -1.38 -3.25 18.63
C THR A 236 -1.04 -3.47 17.15
N ARG A 237 0.06 -2.87 16.69
CA ARG A 237 0.67 -3.13 15.37
C ARG A 237 1.44 -4.43 15.46
N THR A 238 1.17 -5.37 14.55
CA THR A 238 1.79 -6.69 14.62
C THR A 238 2.22 -7.17 13.26
N VAL A 239 3.39 -7.79 13.24
CA VAL A 239 3.95 -8.53 12.12
C VAL A 239 3.98 -10.00 12.50
N ALA A 240 3.50 -10.86 11.62
CA ALA A 240 3.58 -12.30 11.77
C ALA A 240 4.28 -12.92 10.57
N ARG A 241 5.00 -14.02 10.80
CA ARG A 241 5.58 -14.83 9.72
C ARG A 241 4.91 -16.18 9.63
N TYR A 242 4.63 -16.61 8.41
CA TYR A 242 4.10 -17.92 8.09
C TYR A 242 5.07 -18.68 7.19
N THR A 243 5.05 -20.01 7.31
CA THR A 243 5.75 -20.90 6.39
C THR A 243 5.13 -20.83 4.99
N ILE A 244 5.81 -21.40 4.00
CA ILE A 244 5.27 -21.57 2.65
C ILE A 244 3.93 -22.32 2.68
N ALA A 245 3.70 -23.25 3.62
CA ALA A 245 2.44 -23.99 3.72
C ALA A 245 1.30 -23.19 4.41
N GLY A 246 1.60 -22.03 5.00
CA GLY A 246 0.65 -21.21 5.74
C GLY A 246 0.57 -21.52 7.23
N GLU A 247 1.54 -22.26 7.78
CA GLU A 247 1.63 -22.49 9.23
C GLU A 247 2.36 -21.31 9.89
N LEU A 248 2.01 -20.95 11.12
CA LEU A 248 2.74 -19.89 11.84
C LEU A 248 4.19 -20.32 12.08
N ASP A 249 5.16 -19.50 11.67
CA ASP A 249 6.57 -19.76 11.92
C ASP A 249 6.97 -19.30 13.32
N ILE A 250 6.90 -20.21 14.29
CA ILE A 250 7.21 -19.92 15.70
C ILE A 250 8.67 -19.49 15.97
N THR A 251 9.56 -19.60 14.98
CA THR A 251 10.96 -19.15 15.09
C THR A 251 11.15 -17.67 14.77
N PHE A 252 10.10 -16.99 14.27
CA PHE A 252 10.13 -15.57 13.98
C PHE A 252 9.77 -14.74 15.22
N GLY A 253 10.57 -13.72 15.53
CA GLY A 253 10.33 -12.82 16.65
C GLY A 253 10.03 -13.58 17.95
N ASN A 254 8.94 -13.20 18.60
CA ASN A 254 8.41 -13.90 19.76
C ASN A 254 7.25 -14.84 19.34
N GLN A 255 7.54 -16.13 19.21
CA GLN A 255 6.55 -17.18 18.90
C GLN A 255 5.76 -16.93 17.60
N GLY A 256 6.42 -16.36 16.60
CA GLY A 256 5.82 -16.07 15.29
C GLY A 256 5.32 -14.64 15.12
N PHE A 257 5.42 -13.80 16.16
CA PHE A 257 4.92 -12.43 16.17
C PHE A 257 5.98 -11.42 16.58
N VAL A 258 5.82 -10.20 16.07
CA VAL A 258 6.54 -9.01 16.53
C VAL A 258 5.51 -7.90 16.71
N ASP A 259 5.37 -7.44 17.94
CA ASP A 259 4.51 -6.30 18.28
C ASP A 259 5.33 -5.02 18.27
N ILE A 260 4.84 -4.01 17.57
CA ILE A 260 5.45 -2.69 17.49
C ILE A 260 4.73 -1.79 18.49
N GLU A 261 5.26 -1.82 19.70
CA GLU A 261 4.81 -1.03 20.84
C GLU A 261 5.61 0.27 20.95
N MET A 262 5.13 1.16 21.80
CA MET A 262 5.92 2.29 22.29
C MET A 262 5.95 2.18 23.81
N ASP A 263 7.10 2.49 24.42
CA ASP A 263 7.22 2.59 25.88
C ASP A 263 6.45 3.85 26.34
N GLU A 264 5.15 3.66 26.57
CA GLU A 264 4.19 4.72 26.84
C GLU A 264 4.02 4.85 28.36
N GLY A 265 4.85 5.67 28.99
CA GLY A 265 4.83 5.92 30.43
C GLY A 265 3.56 6.58 31.01
N SER A 266 2.34 6.29 30.52
CA SER A 266 1.11 6.70 31.22
C SER A 266 -0.11 5.79 31.01
N SER A 267 -0.85 5.60 32.11
CA SER A 267 -2.03 4.73 32.28
C SER A 267 -3.35 5.37 31.85
N ASP A 268 -3.36 6.24 30.84
CA ASP A 268 -4.53 7.11 30.60
C ASP A 268 -5.60 6.47 29.69
N GLN A 269 -6.81 6.30 30.25
CA GLN A 269 -7.97 5.68 29.60
C GLN A 269 -8.58 6.52 28.46
N SER A 270 -8.13 7.77 28.26
CA SER A 270 -8.54 8.65 27.16
C SER A 270 -8.17 8.11 25.77
N ARG A 271 -7.21 7.17 25.69
CA ARG A 271 -6.78 6.50 24.46
C ARG A 271 -7.77 5.44 23.96
N ALA A 272 -8.84 5.16 24.74
CA ALA A 272 -9.82 4.14 24.43
C ALA A 272 -10.69 4.33 23.18
N GLN A 273 -10.52 5.47 22.48
CA GLN A 273 -11.39 5.88 21.39
C GLN A 273 -10.73 5.94 20.01
N ILE A 274 -9.44 5.57 19.86
CA ILE A 274 -8.81 5.57 18.53
C ILE A 274 -9.20 4.30 17.76
N ASN A 275 -10.40 4.32 17.20
CA ASN A 275 -10.92 3.28 16.32
C ASN A 275 -10.35 3.39 14.89
N SER A 276 -9.03 3.41 14.71
CA SER A 276 -8.40 3.30 13.39
C SER A 276 -7.91 1.86 13.14
N PRO A 277 -8.47 1.13 12.17
CA PRO A 277 -8.05 -0.24 11.86
C PRO A 277 -6.67 -0.31 11.17
N ASP A 278 -6.21 0.80 10.60
CA ASP A 278 -5.07 0.83 9.68
C ASP A 278 -3.90 1.62 10.27
N ILE A 279 -3.20 0.98 11.21
CA ILE A 279 -1.98 1.52 11.83
C ILE A 279 -0.70 0.92 11.25
N VAL A 280 -0.82 -0.16 10.46
CA VAL A 280 0.20 -0.63 9.51
C VAL A 280 -0.38 -0.49 8.11
N SER A 281 0.28 0.28 7.25
CA SER A 281 -0.21 0.62 5.91
C SER A 281 0.58 -0.06 4.78
N HIS A 282 1.83 -0.42 5.03
CA HIS A 282 2.68 -1.07 4.04
C HIS A 282 3.81 -1.86 4.71
N ILE A 283 4.27 -2.91 4.02
CA ILE A 283 5.50 -3.63 4.34
C ILE A 283 6.35 -3.77 3.08
N ALA A 284 7.67 -3.66 3.23
CA ALA A 284 8.62 -4.02 2.18
C ALA A 284 9.69 -4.94 2.73
N ILE A 285 10.14 -5.85 1.88
CA ILE A 285 11.26 -6.74 2.16
C ILE A 285 12.47 -6.19 1.41
N GLN A 286 13.57 -5.96 2.13
CA GLN A 286 14.84 -5.54 1.55
C GLN A 286 15.55 -6.73 0.91
N GLU A 287 16.59 -6.49 0.10
CA GLU A 287 17.36 -7.56 -0.56
C GLU A 287 18.03 -8.53 0.42
N ASP A 288 18.30 -8.09 1.65
CA ASP A 288 18.87 -8.87 2.76
C ASP A 288 17.80 -9.52 3.67
N ASP A 289 16.55 -9.62 3.20
CA ASP A 289 15.38 -10.13 3.91
C ASP A 289 14.93 -9.34 5.15
N ARG A 290 15.55 -8.19 5.44
CA ARG A 290 15.05 -7.27 6.46
C ARG A 290 13.68 -6.73 6.09
N ILE A 291 12.87 -6.46 7.10
CA ILE A 291 11.46 -6.12 6.95
C ILE A 291 11.27 -4.68 7.36
N LEU A 292 10.85 -3.83 6.44
CA LEU A 292 10.51 -2.43 6.71
C LEU A 292 8.99 -2.29 6.81
N ILE A 293 8.51 -1.73 7.91
CA ILE A 293 7.09 -1.51 8.17
C ILE A 293 6.79 -0.01 8.16
N ALA A 294 5.76 0.37 7.40
CA ALA A 294 5.19 1.71 7.39
C ALA A 294 3.80 1.73 8.04
N GLY A 295 3.47 2.86 8.63
CA GLY A 295 2.15 3.08 9.19
C GLY A 295 2.01 4.43 9.85
N GLN A 296 1.18 4.45 10.90
CA GLN A 296 0.97 5.62 11.73
C GLN A 296 0.91 5.22 13.21
N MET A 297 1.27 6.16 14.05
CA MET A 297 1.21 6.02 15.50
C MET A 297 0.76 7.32 16.15
N THR A 298 0.00 7.23 17.23
CA THR A 298 -0.43 8.40 18.01
C THR A 298 0.51 8.61 19.19
N GLY A 299 1.16 9.78 19.23
CA GLY A 299 2.02 10.20 20.34
C GLY A 299 1.22 10.62 21.57
N LEU A 300 1.94 10.89 22.68
CA LEU A 300 1.35 11.36 23.95
C LEU A 300 0.64 12.72 23.83
N ASP A 301 1.00 13.51 22.83
CA ASP A 301 0.36 14.79 22.47
C ASP A 301 -0.93 14.61 21.65
N ASN A 302 -1.39 13.37 21.47
CA ASN A 302 -2.54 12.98 20.65
C ASN A 302 -2.38 13.33 19.15
N LEU A 303 -1.17 13.67 18.70
CA LEU A 303 -0.86 13.84 17.29
C LEU A 303 -0.51 12.49 16.67
N ARG A 304 -1.01 12.27 15.45
CA ARG A 304 -0.66 11.09 14.66
C ARG A 304 0.60 11.42 13.88
N ARG A 305 1.57 10.52 13.92
CA ARG A 305 2.85 10.61 13.24
C ARG A 305 2.98 9.44 12.30
N GLY A 306 3.64 9.65 11.17
CA GLY A 306 4.09 8.56 10.32
C GLY A 306 5.05 7.67 11.10
N LEU A 307 4.99 6.37 10.87
CA LEU A 307 5.79 5.37 11.57
C LEU A 307 6.61 4.61 10.54
N LEU A 308 7.92 4.52 10.76
CA LEU A 308 8.79 3.54 10.12
C LEU A 308 9.52 2.73 11.18
N ILE A 309 9.57 1.41 11.02
CA ILE A 309 10.43 0.55 11.81
C ILE A 309 11.01 -0.53 10.91
N ARG A 310 12.25 -0.94 11.19
CA ARG A 310 12.90 -2.03 10.50
C ARG A 310 13.14 -3.20 11.46
N LEU A 311 12.83 -4.39 10.98
CA LEU A 311 13.13 -5.66 11.64
C LEU A 311 14.20 -6.39 10.85
N GLU A 312 15.01 -7.16 11.56
CA GLU A 312 15.87 -8.17 10.98
C GLU A 312 15.04 -9.27 10.32
N ALA A 313 15.67 -10.07 9.45
CA ALA A 313 15.00 -11.14 8.73
C ALA A 313 14.33 -12.18 9.64
N ASN A 314 14.82 -12.35 10.88
CA ASN A 314 14.26 -13.24 11.90
C ASN A 314 13.14 -12.59 12.74
N GLY A 315 12.82 -11.31 12.54
CA GLY A 315 11.80 -10.57 13.29
C GLY A 315 12.32 -9.85 14.53
N GLU A 316 13.61 -9.96 14.85
CA GLU A 316 14.19 -9.08 15.88
C GLU A 316 14.19 -7.63 15.39
N ILE A 317 14.12 -6.67 16.31
CA ILE A 317 14.19 -5.25 15.98
C ILE A 317 15.61 -4.94 15.46
N ASP A 318 15.74 -4.27 14.32
CA ASP A 318 17.04 -3.87 13.77
C ASP A 318 17.57 -2.62 14.51
N GLY A 319 18.49 -2.86 15.44
CA GLY A 319 19.18 -1.80 16.20
C GLY A 319 20.02 -0.84 15.35
N SER A 320 20.34 -1.19 14.11
CA SER A 320 21.06 -0.34 13.16
C SER A 320 20.16 0.70 12.48
N PHE A 321 18.84 0.58 12.61
CA PHE A 321 17.87 1.53 12.09
C PHE A 321 17.27 2.36 13.21
N ASN A 322 17.54 3.68 13.23
CA ASN A 322 17.03 4.58 14.26
C ASN A 322 17.26 4.05 15.71
N ASN A 323 18.41 3.39 15.94
CA ASN A 323 18.78 2.75 17.20
C ASN A 323 17.79 1.67 17.70
N GLY A 324 17.05 1.03 16.79
CA GLY A 324 16.01 0.04 17.13
C GLY A 324 14.68 0.66 17.56
N GLU A 325 14.59 1.98 17.64
CA GLU A 325 13.34 2.64 17.99
C GLU A 325 12.50 2.91 16.74
N PRO A 326 11.16 2.92 16.85
CA PRO A 326 10.32 3.37 15.75
C PRO A 326 10.63 4.81 15.36
N LEU A 327 10.92 5.04 14.08
CA LEU A 327 11.15 6.38 13.53
C LEU A 327 9.81 7.08 13.30
N LEU A 328 9.62 8.20 14.01
CA LEU A 328 8.39 8.99 13.94
C LEU A 328 8.55 10.20 13.03
N ILE A 329 7.80 10.21 11.94
CA ILE A 329 7.74 11.31 10.98
C ILE A 329 6.59 12.22 11.37
N ALA A 330 6.93 13.42 11.84
CA ALA A 330 5.96 14.41 12.30
C ALA A 330 5.99 15.66 11.41
N ARG A 331 4.83 16.30 11.26
CA ARG A 331 4.69 17.62 10.63
C ARG A 331 4.00 18.55 11.62
N PRO A 332 4.59 19.69 12.00
CA PRO A 332 4.04 20.55 13.05
C PRO A 332 2.59 20.96 12.77
N GLY A 333 1.67 20.62 13.68
CA GLY A 333 0.25 20.95 13.58
C GLY A 333 -0.60 19.99 12.72
N TYR A 334 -0.03 18.89 12.23
CA TYR A 334 -0.73 17.92 11.39
C TYR A 334 -0.72 16.52 12.00
N HIS A 335 -1.79 15.76 11.75
CA HIS A 335 -1.74 14.30 11.75
C HIS A 335 -1.06 13.84 10.45
N VAL A 336 -0.09 12.93 10.55
CA VAL A 336 0.61 12.34 9.43
C VAL A 336 0.31 10.84 9.35
N ALA A 337 0.04 10.38 8.13
CA ALA A 337 -0.25 9.00 7.79
C ALA A 337 0.57 8.60 6.57
N LEU A 338 1.39 7.56 6.72
CA LEU A 338 2.11 6.94 5.59
C LEU A 338 1.22 5.88 4.96
N ASN A 339 1.17 5.81 3.64
CA ASN A 339 0.38 4.84 2.88
C ASN A 339 1.25 3.81 2.16
N ALA A 340 2.42 4.21 1.68
CA ALA A 340 3.34 3.37 0.93
C ALA A 340 4.79 3.76 1.16
N LEU A 341 5.69 2.85 0.77
CA LEU A 341 7.12 3.12 0.70
C LEU A 341 7.77 2.32 -0.42
N THR A 342 8.96 2.77 -0.81
CA THR A 342 9.86 2.07 -1.71
C THR A 342 11.30 2.25 -1.25
N ILE A 343 12.19 1.38 -1.72
CA ILE A 343 13.61 1.39 -1.38
C ILE A 343 14.38 1.71 -2.67
N GLN A 344 15.20 2.75 -2.63
CA GLN A 344 16.10 3.13 -3.71
C GLN A 344 17.30 2.18 -3.75
N ALA A 345 17.99 2.12 -4.90
CA ALA A 345 19.14 1.24 -5.11
C ALA A 345 20.33 1.50 -4.15
N ASP A 346 20.39 2.69 -3.56
CA ASP A 346 21.39 3.08 -2.56
C ASP A 346 20.96 2.75 -1.11
N GLY A 347 19.84 2.04 -0.92
CA GLY A 347 19.29 1.67 0.38
C GLY A 347 18.49 2.78 1.07
N ARG A 348 18.33 3.97 0.46
CA ARG A 348 17.43 4.99 0.98
C ARG A 348 15.98 4.58 0.83
N ILE A 349 15.16 5.01 1.78
CA ILE A 349 13.74 4.73 1.82
C ILE A 349 12.99 5.99 1.41
N VAL A 350 12.06 5.86 0.48
CA VAL A 350 11.08 6.90 0.19
C VAL A 350 9.73 6.43 0.71
N THR A 351 9.06 7.27 1.49
CA THR A 351 7.71 6.99 1.99
C THR A 351 6.76 8.11 1.62
N VAL A 352 5.51 7.73 1.35
CA VAL A 352 4.48 8.67 0.88
C VAL A 352 3.17 8.44 1.61
N GLY A 353 2.35 9.47 1.68
CA GLY A 353 1.01 9.43 2.27
C GLY A 353 0.36 10.81 2.29
N HIS A 354 -0.25 11.14 3.42
CA HIS A 354 -0.91 12.43 3.61
C HIS A 354 -0.71 12.99 5.02
N ALA A 355 -0.89 14.29 5.12
CA ALA A 355 -0.99 15.02 6.37
C ALA A 355 -2.30 15.84 6.39
N PHE A 356 -2.92 16.00 7.56
CA PHE A 356 -4.11 16.82 7.70
C PHE A 356 -4.15 17.52 9.07
N VAL A 357 -4.77 18.69 9.12
CA VAL A 357 -4.95 19.43 10.37
C VAL A 357 -5.98 18.68 11.25
N PRO A 358 -5.74 18.48 12.56
CA PRO A 358 -6.74 17.92 13.47
C PRO A 358 -8.11 18.59 13.32
N GLY A 359 -9.15 17.78 13.16
CA GLY A 359 -10.52 18.26 12.92
C GLY A 359 -10.84 18.64 11.46
N GLN A 360 -9.87 18.57 10.53
CA GLN A 360 -10.06 18.85 9.10
C GLN A 360 -9.54 17.72 8.19
N PRO A 361 -10.00 16.47 8.35
CA PRO A 361 -9.47 15.33 7.60
C PRO A 361 -9.74 15.39 6.09
N ASN A 362 -10.72 16.16 5.64
CA ASN A 362 -11.13 16.27 4.24
C ASN A 362 -10.27 17.23 3.40
N LYS A 363 -9.22 17.80 3.99
CA LYS A 363 -8.26 18.67 3.31
C LYS A 363 -6.84 18.15 3.49
N PRO A 364 -6.55 16.92 3.02
CA PRO A 364 -5.21 16.38 3.15
C PRO A 364 -4.25 17.15 2.24
N ILE A 365 -3.04 17.34 2.74
CA ILE A 365 -1.87 17.72 1.94
C ILE A 365 -0.97 16.52 1.81
N GLN A 366 -0.18 16.47 0.75
CA GLN A 366 0.70 15.35 0.51
C GLN A 366 1.77 15.26 1.62
N ALA A 367 2.10 14.04 2.01
CA ALA A 367 3.25 13.75 2.86
C ALA A 367 4.21 12.87 2.07
N TYR A 368 5.43 13.36 1.88
CA TYR A 368 6.52 12.63 1.25
C TYR A 368 7.72 12.79 2.18
N GLU A 369 8.43 11.71 2.45
CA GLU A 369 9.74 11.81 3.08
C GLU A 369 10.77 10.84 2.51
N ARG A 370 12.04 11.26 2.60
CA ARG A 370 13.19 10.40 2.33
C ARG A 370 13.99 10.15 3.61
N VAL A 371 14.31 8.89 3.84
CA VAL A 371 14.98 8.40 5.04
C VAL A 371 16.21 7.61 4.62
N SER A 372 17.34 7.83 5.30
CA SER A 372 18.57 7.07 5.08
C SER A 372 18.41 5.60 5.45
N GLN A 373 19.35 4.75 5.01
CA GLN A 373 19.39 3.34 5.41
C GLN A 373 19.52 3.13 6.93
N SER A 374 19.98 4.13 7.68
CA SER A 374 20.12 4.08 9.14
C SER A 374 18.96 4.75 9.89
N GLY A 375 17.91 5.18 9.20
CA GLY A 375 16.74 5.81 9.82
C GLY A 375 16.88 7.31 10.11
N VAL A 376 17.78 8.01 9.40
CA VAL A 376 17.89 9.48 9.51
C VAL A 376 16.98 10.12 8.47
N ILE A 377 16.03 10.95 8.92
CA ILE A 377 15.20 11.76 8.02
C ILE A 377 16.10 12.77 7.33
N GLU A 378 16.13 12.75 6.00
CA GLU A 378 16.98 13.64 5.22
C GLU A 378 16.33 15.01 4.95
N GLY A 379 15.04 15.17 5.28
CA GLY A 379 14.37 16.47 5.36
C GLY A 379 14.11 17.13 4.02
N PHE A 380 13.65 16.35 3.05
CA PHE A 380 13.34 16.82 1.70
C PHE A 380 11.85 16.58 1.40
N TRP A 381 11.25 17.39 0.51
CA TRP A 381 9.88 17.16 -0.03
C TRP A 381 8.70 17.55 0.86
N GLN A 382 8.75 18.71 1.52
CA GLN A 382 7.53 19.33 2.01
C GLN A 382 6.85 20.10 0.88
N THR A 383 5.71 19.58 0.44
CA THR A 383 4.76 20.32 -0.40
C THR A 383 3.51 20.65 0.42
N ASP A 384 2.92 21.80 0.11
CA ASP A 384 1.59 22.20 0.58
C ASP A 384 0.51 21.84 -0.45
N GLU A 385 0.86 21.06 -1.47
CA GLU A 385 -0.08 20.61 -2.47
C GLU A 385 -1.14 19.70 -1.83
N SER A 386 -2.40 20.07 -2.04
CA SER A 386 -3.56 19.32 -1.58
C SER A 386 -3.63 17.96 -2.27
N GLY A 387 -3.66 16.89 -1.48
CA GLY A 387 -3.70 15.55 -2.04
C GLY A 387 -3.38 14.45 -1.03
N ASN A 388 -3.59 13.22 -1.50
CA ASN A 388 -3.18 12.01 -0.80
C ASN A 388 -2.36 11.14 -1.74
N LEU A 389 -1.17 10.73 -1.32
CA LEU A 389 -0.27 9.88 -2.09
C LEU A 389 -0.51 8.42 -1.69
N TYR A 390 -0.85 7.56 -2.65
CA TYR A 390 -1.27 6.19 -2.40
C TYR A 390 -0.16 5.16 -2.62
N ASP A 391 0.77 5.41 -3.56
CA ASP A 391 1.80 4.45 -3.93
C ASP A 391 3.05 5.14 -4.48
N VAL A 392 4.20 4.45 -4.43
CA VAL A 392 5.49 4.98 -4.87
C VAL A 392 6.38 3.88 -5.45
N GLN A 393 7.06 4.17 -6.57
CA GLN A 393 8.06 3.30 -7.19
C GLN A 393 9.29 4.10 -7.63
N VAL A 394 10.40 3.39 -7.82
CA VAL A 394 11.62 3.94 -8.42
C VAL A 394 11.75 3.37 -9.83
N GLN A 395 11.82 4.25 -10.84
CA GLN A 395 12.11 3.85 -12.21
C GLN A 395 13.58 3.44 -12.36
N PRO A 396 13.95 2.64 -13.38
CA PRO A 396 15.35 2.26 -13.65
C PRO A 396 16.29 3.46 -13.87
N ASN A 397 15.75 4.62 -14.26
CA ASN A 397 16.49 5.88 -14.42
C ASN A 397 16.64 6.66 -13.10
N HIS A 398 16.35 6.02 -11.96
CA HIS A 398 16.35 6.55 -10.59
C HIS A 398 15.26 7.57 -10.25
N ARG A 399 14.38 7.94 -11.19
CA ARG A 399 13.23 8.82 -10.91
C ARG A 399 12.29 8.14 -9.92
N VAL A 400 11.85 8.88 -8.92
CA VAL A 400 10.81 8.44 -8.00
C VAL A 400 9.46 8.85 -8.57
N VAL A 401 8.57 7.89 -8.78
CA VAL A 401 7.23 8.13 -9.31
C VAL A 401 6.21 7.80 -8.23
N VAL A 402 5.31 8.73 -7.97
CA VAL A 402 4.30 8.63 -6.92
C VAL A 402 2.91 8.75 -7.52
N SER A 403 1.99 7.88 -7.15
CA SER A 403 0.58 8.01 -7.54
C SER A 403 -0.27 8.50 -6.37
N GLY A 404 -1.35 9.20 -6.68
CA GLY A 404 -2.22 9.76 -5.68
C GLY A 404 -3.53 10.32 -6.20
N GLY A 405 -4.22 11.04 -5.33
CA GLY A 405 -5.31 11.94 -5.67
C GLY A 405 -4.92 13.37 -5.37
N PHE A 406 -5.11 14.28 -6.33
CA PHE A 406 -5.07 15.72 -6.10
C PHE A 406 -6.46 16.22 -5.72
N PHE A 407 -6.58 16.98 -4.64
CA PHE A 407 -7.87 17.52 -4.23
C PHE A 407 -8.24 18.74 -5.08
N ASN A 408 -9.25 18.58 -5.94
CA ASN A 408 -9.73 19.64 -6.81
C ASN A 408 -10.91 20.38 -6.17
N ALA A 409 -10.63 21.58 -5.66
CA ALA A 409 -11.63 22.42 -4.99
C ALA A 409 -12.81 22.81 -5.89
N ALA A 410 -12.63 22.87 -7.22
CA ALA A 410 -13.70 23.25 -8.14
C ALA A 410 -14.82 22.19 -8.21
N ILE A 411 -14.49 20.92 -7.98
CA ILE A 411 -15.44 19.80 -7.94
C ILE A 411 -15.59 19.18 -6.56
N SER A 412 -14.89 19.72 -5.54
CA SER A 412 -14.86 19.21 -4.16
C SER A 412 -14.57 17.71 -4.07
N SER A 413 -13.69 17.21 -4.94
CA SER A 413 -13.35 15.79 -5.03
C SER A 413 -11.92 15.59 -5.51
N PHE A 414 -11.43 14.34 -5.46
CA PHE A 414 -10.10 13.99 -5.95
C PHE A 414 -10.10 13.71 -7.45
N THR A 415 -8.98 14.05 -8.08
CA THR A 415 -8.63 13.64 -9.44
C THR A 415 -7.34 12.83 -9.40
N PRO A 416 -7.20 11.70 -10.13
CA PRO A 416 -5.96 10.95 -10.16
C PRO A 416 -4.80 11.82 -10.66
N ARG A 417 -3.69 11.76 -9.94
CA ARG A 417 -2.44 12.45 -10.32
C ARG A 417 -1.24 11.56 -10.02
N ILE A 418 -0.22 11.69 -10.86
CA ILE A 418 1.03 10.95 -10.77
C ILE A 418 2.15 11.97 -10.88
N TRP A 419 3.04 12.00 -9.91
CA TRP A 419 4.16 12.94 -9.85
C TRP A 419 5.47 12.21 -10.13
N GLY A 420 6.33 12.82 -10.92
CA GLY A 420 7.69 12.35 -11.15
C GLY A 420 8.66 13.26 -10.43
N TYR A 421 9.43 12.71 -9.52
CA TYR A 421 10.43 13.42 -8.73
C TYR A 421 11.83 12.96 -9.11
N GLN A 422 12.76 13.91 -9.23
CA GLN A 422 14.13 13.63 -9.61
C GLN A 422 14.77 12.62 -8.66
N GLY A 423 15.44 11.60 -9.20
CA GLY A 423 16.25 10.68 -8.42
C GLY A 423 17.49 11.34 -7.82
N ALA A 424 18.14 10.63 -6.90
CA ALA A 424 19.51 10.93 -6.48
C ALA A 424 20.51 10.64 -7.61
#